data_AF-A0A2A8HHU0-F1
#
_entry.id   AF-A0A2A8HHU0-F1
#
_cell.length_a   1.000
_cell.length_b   1.000
_cell.length_c   1.000
_cell.angle_alpha   90.00
_cell.angle_beta   90.00
_cell.angle_gamma   90.00
#
_symmetry.space_group_name_H-M   'P 1'
#
loop_
_entity.id
_entity.type
_entity.pdbx_description
1 polymer ?
#
loop_
_entity_poly.entity_id
_entity_poly.type
_entity_poly.pdbx_seq_one_letter_code
_entity_poly.pdbx_strand_id
1 'polypeptide(L)' 'MFITDYQWRNLPSDFPNWKTVYTYYQIWQKVDENGISLLEKVYKKLVETYRE' A
#
# COMPACT_ATOMS: atom_id res chain seq x y z
N MET A 1 -29.15 -18.08 7.31
CA MET A 1 -29.47 -16.94 6.43
C MET A 1 -28.14 -16.40 5.93
N PHE A 2 -27.83 -16.73 4.68
CA PHE A 2 -26.68 -16.24 3.90
C PHE A 2 -26.65 -14.70 4.02
N ILE A 3 -25.52 -14.03 4.26
CA ILE A 3 -24.40 -13.87 3.34
C ILE A 3 -23.17 -13.46 4.18
N THR A 4 -22.04 -14.07 3.82
CA THR A 4 -20.68 -13.60 4.11
C THR A 4 -20.46 -12.19 3.53
N ASP A 5 -20.77 -11.13 4.27
CA ASP A 5 -20.34 -9.77 3.87
C ASP A 5 -19.11 -9.36 4.70
N TYR A 6 -17.96 -9.75 4.16
CA TYR A 6 -16.68 -9.06 4.22
C TYR A 6 -16.43 -8.10 5.40
N GLN A 7 -15.67 -8.58 6.38
CA GLN A 7 -15.07 -7.75 7.43
C GLN A 7 -14.26 -6.55 6.89
N TRP A 8 -13.73 -6.62 5.66
CA TRP A 8 -13.02 -5.49 5.09
C TRP A 8 -13.91 -4.33 4.67
N ARG A 9 -15.24 -4.49 4.65
CA ARG A 9 -16.17 -3.36 4.47
C ARG A 9 -16.50 -2.64 5.77
N ASN A 10 -16.27 -3.29 6.92
CA ASN A 10 -16.31 -2.63 8.23
C ASN A 10 -15.02 -1.85 8.50
N LEU A 11 -14.62 -1.00 7.54
CA LEU A 11 -13.63 0.02 7.83
C LEU A 11 -14.26 1.00 8.83
N PRO A 12 -13.60 1.31 9.97
CA PRO A 12 -14.08 2.36 10.86
C PRO A 12 -14.26 3.66 10.07
N SER A 13 -15.27 4.47 10.40
CA SER A 13 -15.52 5.75 9.71
C SER A 13 -14.32 6.71 9.78
N ASP A 14 -13.38 6.45 10.67
CA ASP A 14 -12.10 7.13 10.82
C ASP A 14 -11.10 6.84 9.69
N PHE A 15 -11.35 5.81 8.87
CA PHE A 15 -10.45 5.51 7.78
C PHE A 15 -10.52 6.61 6.73
N PRO A 16 -9.35 7.12 6.28
CA PRO A 16 -9.33 8.13 5.24
C PRO A 16 -10.02 7.58 3.99
N ASN A 17 -10.77 8.45 3.32
CA ASN A 17 -11.50 8.12 2.10
C ASN A 17 -10.60 7.27 1.18
N TRP A 18 -11.15 6.19 0.60
CA TRP A 18 -10.41 5.30 -0.30
C TRP A 18 -9.66 6.05 -1.41
N LYS A 19 -10.15 7.23 -1.80
CA LYS A 19 -9.48 8.15 -2.73
C LYS A 19 -8.12 8.62 -2.22
N THR A 20 -8.00 8.92 -0.94
CA THR A 20 -6.74 9.32 -0.28
C THR A 20 -5.74 8.19 -0.32
N VAL A 21 -6.17 6.98 0.08
CA VAL A 21 -5.33 5.76 0.01
C VAL A 21 -4.88 5.51 -1.43
N TYR A 22 -5.79 5.63 -2.40
CA TYR A 22 -5.47 5.47 -3.80
C TYR A 22 -4.51 6.54 -4.33
N THR A 23 -4.63 7.78 -3.85
CA THR A 23 -3.72 8.88 -4.21
C THR A 23 -2.29 8.59 -3.73
N TYR A 24 -2.13 8.15 -2.48
CA TYR A 24 -0.83 7.76 -1.96
C TYR A 24 -0.26 6.53 -2.67
N TYR A 25 -1.10 5.54 -2.96
CA TYR A 25 -0.71 4.37 -3.73
C TYR A 25 -0.18 4.76 -5.12
N GLN A 26 -0.85 5.67 -5.82
CA GLN A 26 -0.38 6.17 -7.12
C GLN A 26 0.97 6.89 -7.01
N ILE A 27 1.21 7.64 -5.94
CA ILE A 27 2.52 8.28 -5.70
C ILE A 27 3.62 7.22 -5.46
N TRP A 28 3.32 6.15 -4.72
CA TRP A 28 4.29 5.08 -4.46
C TRP A 28 4.52 4.15 -5.65
N GLN A 29 3.50 3.99 -6.49
CA GLN A 29 3.55 3.23 -7.73
C GLN A 29 4.29 3.98 -8.83
N LYS A 30 4.37 5.32 -8.77
CA LYS A 30 5.16 6.09 -9.71
C LYS A 30 6.61 5.59 -9.70
N VAL A 31 7.06 5.31 -10.91
CA VAL A 31 8.37 4.76 -11.18
C VAL A 31 9.29 5.92 -11.50
N ASP A 32 10.46 5.97 -10.86
CA ASP A 32 11.48 6.97 -11.16
C ASP A 32 12.07 6.74 -12.56
N GLU A 33 12.90 7.68 -13.02
CA GLU A 33 13.60 7.66 -14.32
C GLU A 33 14.40 6.36 -14.58
N ASN A 34 14.80 5.67 -13.50
CA ASN A 34 15.53 4.41 -13.54
C ASN A 34 14.63 3.16 -13.60
N GLY A 35 13.30 3.30 -13.70
CA GLY A 35 12.40 2.14 -13.73
C GLY A 35 12.14 1.51 -12.35
N ILE A 36 12.53 2.17 -11.25
CA ILE A 36 12.44 1.63 -9.89
C ILE A 36 11.37 2.38 -9.11
N SER A 37 10.44 1.64 -8.49
CA SER A 37 9.41 2.21 -7.62
C SER A 37 9.93 2.55 -6.22
N LEU A 38 9.25 3.46 -5.51
CA LEU A 38 9.57 3.76 -4.11
C LEU A 38 9.50 2.50 -3.23
N LEU A 39 8.52 1.64 -3.52
CA LEU A 39 8.32 0.35 -2.85
C LEU A 39 9.53 -0.57 -3.01
N GLU A 40 10.12 -0.67 -4.20
CA GLU A 40 11.34 -1.48 -4.42
C GLU A 40 12.55 -0.93 -3.68
N LYS A 41 12.71 0.39 -3.59
CA LYS A 41 13.81 1.00 -2.82
C LYS A 41 13.72 0.64 -1.34
N VAL A 42 12.52 0.76 -0.76
CA VAL A 42 12.25 0.40 0.64
C VAL A 42 12.42 -1.10 0.86
N TYR A 43 11.91 -1.93 -0.05
CA TYR A 43 12.04 -3.38 0.02
C TYR A 43 13.51 -3.82 0.01
N LYS A 44 14.32 -3.30 -0.93
CA LYS A 44 15.77 -3.59 -0.95
C LYS A 44 16.45 -3.20 0.35
N LYS A 45 16.17 -2.02 0.88
CA LYS A 45 16.74 -1.55 2.14
C LYS A 45 16.37 -2.45 3.32
N LEU A 46 15.11 -2.86 3.42
CA LEU A 46 14.65 -3.80 4.45
C LEU A 46 15.34 -5.14 4.33
N VAL A 47 15.40 -5.70 3.12
CA VAL A 47 16.09 -6.98 2.88
C VAL A 47 17.55 -6.88 3.29
N GLU A 48 18.23 -5.77 3.00
CA GLU A 48 19.61 -5.55 3.43
C GLU A 48 19.74 -5.49 4.96
N THR A 49 18.88 -4.72 5.63
CA THR A 49 18.86 -4.61 7.11
C THR A 49 18.57 -5.94 7.82
N TYR A 50 17.75 -6.82 7.23
CA TYR A 50 17.46 -8.15 7.80
C TYR A 50 18.45 -9.23 7.37
N ARG A 51 19.33 -8.93 6.40
CA ARG A 51 20.35 -9.87 5.91
C ARG A 51 21.65 -9.78 6.72
N GLU A 52 21.85 -8.68 7.43
CA GLU A 52 22.86 -8.51 8.50
C GLU A 52 22.39 -9.13 9.83
#